data_AF-A0A973MLK3-F1
#
_entry.id   AF-A0A973MLK3-F1
#
_cell.length_a   1.000
_cell.length_b   1.000
_cell.length_c   1.000
_cell.angle_alpha   90.00
_cell.angle_beta   90.00
_cell.angle_gamma   90.00
#
_symmetry.space_group_name_H-M   'P 1'
#
loop_
_entity.id
_entity.type
_entity.pdbx_description
1 polymer ?
#
loop_
_entity_poly.entity_id
_entity_poly.type
_entity_poly.pdbx_seq_one_letter_code
_entity_poly.pdbx_strand_id
1 'polypeptide(L)'
;MDLALAIPLFLLETGWLVLDWIYGYGLAVWAAQGDRAQIDAAALAHMERVRELLIAVLVVAVVAGVFRARWTVVAHLLVALLAGGALTAAHREWNHDHSPPPGCVRYSANC
;
A
#
# COMPACT_ATOMS: atom_id res chain seq x y z
N MET A 1 -11.57 -21.58 18.01
CA MET A 1 -10.25 -21.32 18.62
C MET A 1 -9.33 -20.64 17.59
N ASP A 2 -9.86 -19.72 16.79
CA ASP A 2 -9.15 -19.08 15.66
C ASP A 2 -8.41 -17.80 16.05
N LEU A 3 -8.66 -17.28 17.25
CA LEU A 3 -8.03 -16.07 17.78
C LEU A 3 -6.50 -16.22 17.94
N ALA A 4 -6.04 -17.41 18.34
CA ALA A 4 -4.61 -17.69 18.51
C ALA A 4 -3.83 -17.64 17.18
N LEU A 5 -4.51 -17.85 16.05
CA LEU A 5 -3.94 -17.69 14.70
C LEU A 5 -4.15 -16.27 14.18
N ALA A 6 -5.30 -15.65 14.47
CA ALA A 6 -5.64 -14.30 14.02
C ALA A 6 -4.66 -13.23 14.53
N ILE A 7 -4.27 -13.30 15.81
CA ILE A 7 -3.34 -12.33 16.42
C ILE A 7 -1.96 -12.34 15.74
N PRO A 8 -1.25 -13.48 15.63
CA PRO A 8 0.07 -13.48 14.99
C PRO A 8 -0.01 -13.13 13.50
N LEU A 9 -1.06 -13.54 12.78
CA LEU A 9 -1.26 -13.15 11.38
C LEU A 9 -1.42 -11.64 11.25
N PHE A 10 -2.28 -11.03 12.06
CA PHE A 10 -2.48 -9.59 12.07
C PHE A 10 -1.18 -8.83 12.35
N LEU A 11 -0.42 -9.28 13.34
CA LEU A 11 0.88 -8.67 13.69
C LEU A 11 1.91 -8.85 12.58
N LEU A 12 1.96 -10.02 11.95
CA LEU A 12 2.89 -10.30 10.85
C LEU A 12 2.57 -9.44 9.63
N GLU A 13 1.31 -9.32 9.25
CA GLU A 13 0.88 -8.51 8.10
C GLU A 13 1.11 -7.01 8.36
N THR A 14 0.71 -6.51 9.53
CA THR A 14 0.94 -5.11 9.92
C THR A 14 2.42 -4.81 10.05
N GLY A 15 3.19 -5.71 10.66
CA GLY A 15 4.63 -5.60 10.78
C GLY A 15 5.32 -5.55 9.42
N TRP A 16 4.91 -6.41 8.49
CA TRP A 16 5.43 -6.39 7.12
C TRP A 16 5.15 -5.05 6.42
N LEU A 17 3.93 -4.52 6.51
CA LEU A 17 3.58 -3.20 5.95
C LEU A 17 4.50 -2.10 6.49
N VAL A 18 4.72 -2.08 7.81
CA VAL A 18 5.59 -1.09 8.46
C VAL A 18 7.04 -1.26 8.02
N LEU A 19 7.53 -2.50 7.92
CA LEU A 19 8.89 -2.78 7.48
C LEU A 19 9.11 -2.41 6.01
N ASP A 20 8.19 -2.72 5.10
CA ASP A 20 8.29 -2.32 3.70
C ASP A 20 8.25 -0.79 3.54
N TRP A 21 7.43 -0.10 4.34
CA TRP A 21 7.41 1.37 4.34
C TRP A 21 8.75 1.96 4.81
N ILE A 22 9.24 1.54 5.98
CA ILE A 22 10.45 2.12 6.59
C ILE A 22 11.71 1.71 5.83
N TYR A 23 11.85 0.42 5.53
CA TYR A 23 13.08 -0.13 4.98
C TYR A 23 13.03 -0.28 3.47
N GLY A 24 11.91 -0.72 2.90
CA GLY A 24 11.78 -0.87 1.45
C GLY A 24 11.75 0.49 0.75
N TYR A 25 10.68 1.25 1.00
CA TYR A 25 10.52 2.57 0.41
C TYR A 25 11.51 3.58 0.98
N GLY A 26 11.65 3.64 2.31
CA GLY A 26 12.55 4.60 2.96
C GLY A 26 14.00 4.50 2.47
N LEU A 27 14.59 3.29 2.43
CA LEU A 27 15.98 3.14 1.94
C LEU A 27 16.11 3.50 0.46
N ALA A 28 15.12 3.20 -0.37
CA ALA A 28 15.14 3.57 -1.78
C ALA A 28 15.12 5.09 -1.97
N VAL A 29 14.32 5.82 -1.19
CA VAL A 29 14.30 7.29 -1.19
C VAL A 29 15.62 7.88 -0.68
N TRP A 30 16.18 7.33 0.41
CA TRP A 30 17.50 7.73 0.90
C TRP A 30 18.60 7.50 -0.15
N ALA A 31 18.57 6.36 -0.84
CA ALA A 31 19.55 6.01 -1.88
C ALA A 31 19.43 6.89 -3.13
N ALA A 32 18.23 7.39 -3.45
CA ALA A 32 18.00 8.29 -4.56
C ALA A 32 18.67 9.67 -4.37
N GLN A 33 19.12 10.02 -3.16
CA GLN A 33 19.86 11.26 -2.85
C GLN A 33 19.20 12.55 -3.38
N GLY A 34 17.87 12.57 -3.51
CA GLY A 34 17.11 13.72 -4.04
C GLY A 34 16.87 13.70 -5.56
N ASP A 35 17.31 12.68 -6.29
CA ASP A 35 16.92 12.46 -7.68
C ASP A 35 15.43 12.12 -7.77
N ARG A 36 14.62 13.07 -8.26
CA ARG A 36 13.17 12.93 -8.36
C ARG A 36 12.75 11.71 -9.18
N ALA A 37 13.41 11.43 -10.30
CA ALA A 37 13.01 10.30 -11.16
C ALA A 37 13.16 8.95 -10.44
N GLN A 38 14.19 8.82 -9.60
CA GLN A 38 14.40 7.62 -8.78
C GLN A 38 13.45 7.56 -7.58
N ILE A 39 13.14 8.70 -6.94
CA ILE A 39 12.13 8.77 -5.86
C ILE A 39 10.75 8.37 -6.39
N ASP A 40 10.39 8.86 -7.57
CA ASP A 40 9.13 8.57 -8.24
C ASP A 40 9.01 7.08 -8.60
N ALA A 41 10.07 6.48 -9.13
CA ALA A 41 10.13 5.04 -9.39
C ALA A 41 10.02 4.21 -8.10
N ALA A 42 10.66 4.65 -7.01
CA ALA A 42 10.57 4.00 -5.71
C ALA A 42 9.14 4.08 -5.13
N ALA A 43 8.46 5.22 -5.30
CA ALA A 43 7.09 5.41 -4.84
C ALA A 43 6.10 4.52 -5.60
N LEU A 44 6.25 4.41 -6.93
CA LEU A 44 5.46 3.51 -7.76
C LEU A 44 5.68 2.04 -7.37
N ALA A 45 6.93 1.63 -7.19
CA ALA A 45 7.25 0.26 -6.78
C ALA A 45 6.69 -0.07 -5.38
N HIS A 46 6.70 0.88 -4.45
CA HIS A 46 6.08 0.70 -3.14
C HIS A 46 4.55 0.59 -3.24
N MET A 47 3.89 1.46 -4.01
CA MET A 47 2.44 1.38 -4.25
C MET A 47 2.04 0.04 -4.88
N GLU A 48 2.83 -0.49 -5.81
CA GLU A 48 2.61 -1.81 -6.42
C GLU A 48 2.70 -2.94 -5.38
N ARG A 49 3.75 -2.98 -4.56
CA ARG A 49 3.89 -3.98 -3.48
C ARG A 49 2.74 -3.92 -2.47
N VAL A 50 2.32 -2.72 -2.07
CA VAL A 50 1.17 -2.55 -1.16
C VAL A 50 -0.12 -3.04 -1.80
N ARG A 51 -0.30 -2.84 -3.11
CA ARG A 51 -1.45 -3.35 -3.86
C ARG A 51 -1.44 -4.88 -3.95
N GLU A 52 -0.30 -5.49 -4.25
CA GLU A 52 -0.17 -6.95 -4.26
C GLU A 52 -0.51 -7.56 -2.90
N LEU A 53 -0.01 -6.96 -1.81
CA LEU A 53 -0.33 -7.37 -0.46
C LEU A 53 -1.82 -7.21 -0.16
N LEU A 54 -2.44 -6.10 -0.53
CA LEU A 54 -3.89 -5.89 -0.36
C LEU A 54 -4.69 -7.01 -1.05
N ILE A 55 -4.32 -7.37 -2.28
CA ILE A 55 -4.97 -8.48 -3.01
C ILE A 55 -4.79 -9.79 -2.25
N ALA A 56 -3.57 -10.11 -1.83
CA ALA A 56 -3.29 -11.34 -1.08
C ALA A 56 -4.11 -11.42 0.22
N VAL A 57 -4.14 -10.34 1.01
CA VAL A 57 -4.90 -10.27 2.28
C VAL A 57 -6.40 -10.47 2.04
N LEU A 58 -6.96 -9.87 0.98
CA LEU A 58 -8.37 -10.08 0.62
C LEU A 58 -8.66 -11.54 0.23
N VAL A 59 -7.76 -12.18 -0.52
CA VAL A 59 -7.90 -13.60 -0.85
C VAL A 59 -7.90 -14.46 0.42
N VAL A 60 -6.97 -14.20 1.35
CA VAL A 60 -6.91 -14.94 2.62
C VAL A 60 -8.14 -14.68 3.48
N ALA A 61 -8.65 -13.44 3.52
CA ALA A 61 -9.89 -13.10 4.22
C ALA A 61 -11.09 -13.91 3.68
N VAL A 62 -11.20 -14.06 2.36
CA VAL A 62 -12.25 -14.88 1.72
C VAL A 62 -12.10 -16.34 2.13
N VAL A 63 -10.89 -16.90 2.05
CA VAL A 63 -10.61 -18.28 2.45
C VAL A 63 -10.97 -18.51 3.92
N ALA A 64 -10.57 -17.61 4.82
CA ALA A 64 -10.94 -17.65 6.23
C ALA A 64 -12.47 -17.61 6.45
N GLY A 65 -13.19 -16.84 5.62
CA GLY A 65 -14.65 -16.79 5.61
C GLY A 65 -15.27 -18.14 5.24
N VAL A 66 -14.74 -18.83 4.24
CA VAL A 66 -15.18 -20.20 3.85
C VAL A 66 -15.01 -21.17 5.03
N PHE A 67 -13.90 -21.07 5.77
CA PHE A 67 -13.63 -21.90 6.94
C PHE A 67 -14.37 -21.47 8.23
N ARG A 68 -15.25 -20.45 8.16
CA ARG A 68 -15.98 -19.87 9.32
C ARG A 68 -15.07 -19.38 10.46
N ALA A 69 -13.83 -19.00 10.14
CA ALA A 69 -12.88 -18.46 11.10
C ALA A 69 -13.09 -16.95 11.31
N ARG A 70 -14.20 -16.61 11.98
CA ARG A 70 -14.72 -15.24 12.10
C ARG A 70 -13.69 -14.20 12.56
N TRP A 71 -12.78 -14.53 13.46
CA TRP A 71 -11.78 -13.57 13.97
C TRP A 71 -10.63 -13.38 12.99
N THR A 72 -10.22 -14.42 12.27
CA THR A 72 -9.21 -14.27 11.20
C THR A 72 -9.74 -13.41 10.04
N VAL A 73 -11.03 -13.54 9.70
CA VAL A 73 -11.68 -12.65 8.71
C VAL A 73 -11.60 -11.19 9.16
N VAL A 74 -11.98 -10.90 10.41
CA VAL A 74 -11.91 -9.54 10.96
C VAL A 74 -10.48 -9.00 10.94
N ALA A 75 -9.50 -9.82 11.33
CA ALA A 75 -8.09 -9.43 11.30
C ALA A 75 -7.63 -9.04 9.89
N HIS A 76 -7.88 -9.88 8.88
CA HIS A 76 -7.49 -9.58 7.50
C HIS A 76 -8.27 -8.39 6.92
N LEU A 77 -9.54 -8.18 7.30
CA LEU A 77 -10.29 -6.99 6.88
C LEU A 77 -9.71 -5.70 7.47
N LEU A 78 -9.24 -5.73 8.72
CA LEU A 78 -8.55 -4.58 9.32
C LEU A 78 -7.23 -4.28 8.61
N VAL A 79 -6.45 -5.32 8.28
CA VAL A 79 -5.22 -5.16 7.49
C VAL A 79 -5.51 -4.63 6.09
N ALA A 80 -6.56 -5.14 5.43
CA ALA A 80 -6.98 -4.66 4.12
C ALA A 80 -7.40 -3.17 4.15
N LEU A 81 -8.08 -2.74 5.22
CA LEU A 81 -8.39 -1.32 5.43
C LEU A 81 -7.14 -0.47 5.59
N LEU A 82 -6.13 -0.95 6.34
CA LEU A 82 -4.86 -0.24 6.50
C LEU A 82 -4.10 -0.13 5.18
N ALA A 83 -3.92 -1.25 4.46
CA ALA A 83 -3.23 -1.27 3.17
C ALA A 83 -3.96 -0.42 2.12
N GLY A 84 -5.29 -0.53 2.03
CA GLY A 84 -6.11 0.29 1.13
C GLY A 84 -6.07 1.77 1.48
N GLY A 85 -6.09 2.12 2.78
CA GLY A 85 -5.94 3.50 3.26
C GLY A 85 -4.57 4.08 2.89
N ALA A 86 -3.49 3.34 3.13
CA ALA A 86 -2.13 3.74 2.77
C ALA A 86 -1.99 3.93 1.26
N LEU A 87 -2.50 3.00 0.45
CA LEU A 87 -2.47 3.08 -1.00
C LEU A 87 -3.25 4.31 -1.51
N THR A 88 -4.43 4.57 -0.93
CA THR A 88 -5.26 5.73 -1.30
C THR A 88 -4.58 7.06 -0.93
N ALA A 89 -3.91 7.12 0.22
CA ALA A 89 -3.14 8.29 0.63
C ALA A 89 -1.97 8.53 -0.33
N ALA A 90 -1.16 7.49 -0.61
CA ALA A 90 -0.04 7.56 -1.55
C ALA A 90 -0.49 7.97 -2.95
N HIS A 91 -1.61 7.42 -3.44
CA HIS A 91 -2.15 7.79 -4.74
C HIS A 91 -2.65 9.24 -4.80
N ARG A 92 -3.25 9.74 -3.72
CA ARG A 92 -3.66 11.15 -3.63
C ARG A 92 -2.47 12.09 -3.62
N GLU A 93 -1.43 11.76 -2.87
CA GLU A 93 -0.19 12.54 -2.83
C GLU A 93 0.48 12.57 -4.20
N TRP A 94 0.63 11.40 -4.83
CA TRP A 94 1.16 11.28 -6.19
C TRP A 94 0.44 12.18 -7.18
N ASN A 95 -0.90 12.14 -7.18
CA ASN A 95 -1.72 12.97 -8.07
C ASN A 95 -1.59 14.46 -7.77
N HIS A 96 -1.37 14.85 -6.51
CA HIS A 96 -1.14 16.24 -6.13
C HIS A 96 0.20 16.74 -6.69
N ASP A 97 1.27 15.98 -6.47
CA ASP A 97 2.63 16.33 -6.92
C ASP A 97 2.78 16.33 -8.45
N HIS A 98 2.00 15.49 -9.13
CA HIS A 98 2.01 15.35 -10.59
C HIS A 98 0.82 16.04 -11.28
N SER A 99 0.07 16.88 -10.57
CA SER A 99 -1.00 17.66 -11.18
C SER A 99 -0.41 18.64 -12.20
N PRO A 100 -0.94 18.70 -13.44
CA PRO A 100 -0.50 19.69 -14.40
C PRO A 100 -0.74 21.10 -13.84
N PRO A 101 0.14 22.07 -14.12
CA PRO A 101 -0.02 23.42 -13.62
C PRO A 101 -1.39 23.98 -14.04
N PRO A 102 -2.06 24.74 -13.16
CA PRO A 102 -3.39 25.28 -13.42
C PRO A 102 -3.32 26.22 -14.63
N GLY A 103 -3.74 25.73 -15.80
CA GLY A 103 -3.69 26.46 -17.07
C GLY A 103 -3.20 25.65 -18.29
N CYS A 104 -2.44 24.56 -18.11
CA CYS A 104 -2.11 23.67 -19.24
C CYS A 104 -3.32 22.77 -19.55
N VAL A 105 -4.22 23.26 -20.39
CA VAL A 105 -5.33 22.45 -20.94
C VAL A 105 -4.73 21.50 -21.98
N ARG A 106 -4.87 20.19 -21.76
CA ARG A 106 -4.28 19.09 -22.55
C ARG A 106 -4.56 19.10 -24.07
N TYR A 107 -5.43 20.00 -24.54
CA TYR A 107 -5.79 20.16 -25.95
C TYR A 107 -4.89 21.14 -26.72
N SER A 108 -4.09 21.94 -26.02
CA SER A 108 -3.12 22.85 -26.61
C SER A 108 -1.73 22.38 -26.21
N ALA A 109 -1.11 21.56 -27.06
CA ALA A 109 0.33 21.32 -26.98
C ALA A 109 1.05 22.64 -27.31
N ASN A 110 1.19 23.48 -26.30
CA ASN A 110 2.10 24.62 -26.21
C ASN A 110 2.04 25.11 -24.76
N CYS A 111 2.68 24.33 -23.91
CA CYS A 111 3.48 24.82 -22.80
C CYS A 111 4.94 24.54 -23.25
#